data_AF-A0A011PGK8-F1
#
_entry.id   AF-A0A011PGK8-F1
#
_cell.length_a   1.000
_cell.length_b   1.000
_cell.length_c   1.000
_cell.angle_alpha   90.00
_cell.angle_beta   90.00
_cell.angle_gamma   90.00
#
_symmetry.space_group_name_H-M   'P 1'
#
loop_
_entity.id
_entity.type
_entity.pdbx_description
1 polymer ?
#
loop_
_entity_poly.entity_id
_entity_poly.type
_entity_poly.pdbx_seq_one_letter_code
_entity_poly.pdbx_strand_id
1 'polypeptide(L)'
;MRRAACSATVSICASSRRGIRRSRYPQVAAGLRLVRKNPRTPGVDGYSLGGQTLPAPIPKDFDLAILAGPGTRINREDGAEYLLATVCGFLSIDRQSNQFSVTDKIVSHEGVSVRTTGDLLLTGEEYEQHGEIQEKRVVQCRSITAYADVYGRIISTGGLVRLKRNLVGGSASNEDGDIIVDGMASGATLTARGGCINVKRADNCVIVARQVVVGQATNCDIVAEELTIEVAEACALAAQRTDLGSSRARRELDTVLLVLLPDLSAYDARLNTLRGKRMATEKAISAHRARMDVLRSDREVANYLALAQRLRNHAATLSADQQVGWRRLSARVAPTLRSLSQLSDLVKELAAESDTFGNQIDAVLAAREETCSKVNCELLRVEGETRVSALLPRPADLPLHALPVKELKVRLRRTDAASRLLFAGHAGQFSWSYRSPPA
;
A
#
# COMPACT_ATOMS: atom_id res chain seq x y z
N MET A 1 -17.79 32.83 -64.39
CA MET A 1 -16.70 31.88 -64.06
C MET A 1 -16.56 31.78 -62.54
N ARG A 2 -16.30 30.57 -62.03
CA ARG A 2 -16.28 30.25 -60.59
C ARG A 2 -15.27 31.11 -59.85
N ARG A 3 -15.76 31.77 -58.79
CA ARG A 3 -15.00 32.58 -57.83
C ARG A 3 -14.43 31.65 -56.77
N ALA A 4 -13.12 31.67 -56.53
CA ALA A 4 -12.55 31.07 -55.34
C ALA A 4 -11.32 31.88 -54.91
N ALA A 5 -11.52 32.78 -53.95
CA ALA A 5 -10.44 33.25 -53.09
C ALA A 5 -10.30 32.22 -51.95
N CYS A 6 -9.11 31.67 -51.73
CA CYS A 6 -8.87 30.76 -50.62
C CYS A 6 -8.37 31.55 -49.42
N SER A 7 -9.14 31.53 -48.33
CA SER A 7 -8.71 32.05 -47.03
C SER A 7 -7.44 31.32 -46.54
N ALA A 8 -6.66 31.98 -45.68
CA ALA A 8 -5.57 31.31 -44.99
C ALA A 8 -6.11 30.05 -44.28
N THR A 9 -5.35 28.96 -44.32
CA THR A 9 -5.71 27.69 -43.66
C THR A 9 -4.54 27.21 -42.82
N VAL A 10 -4.83 26.36 -41.84
CA VAL A 10 -3.82 25.69 -41.03
C VAL A 10 -3.74 24.23 -41.46
N SER A 11 -2.51 23.77 -41.70
CA SER A 11 -2.24 22.35 -41.91
C SER A 11 -1.53 21.78 -40.69
N ILE A 12 -2.07 20.69 -40.14
CA ILE A 12 -1.44 19.95 -39.03
C ILE A 12 -0.21 19.24 -39.60
N CYS A 13 0.97 19.58 -39.09
CA CYS A 13 2.26 19.03 -39.54
C CYS A 13 2.63 17.73 -38.81
N ALA A 14 1.90 17.36 -37.75
CA ALA A 14 2.11 16.12 -37.02
C ALA A 14 1.67 14.90 -37.86
N SER A 15 2.53 14.42 -38.75
CA SER A 15 2.39 13.08 -39.30
C SER A 15 2.74 12.08 -38.20
N SER A 16 1.73 11.40 -37.64
CA SER A 16 2.00 10.19 -36.87
C SER A 16 2.76 9.24 -37.79
N ARG A 17 3.97 8.82 -37.39
CA ARG A 17 4.61 7.68 -38.03
C ARG A 17 3.61 6.54 -37.99
N ARG A 18 3.35 5.98 -39.17
CA ARG A 18 2.42 4.87 -39.39
C ARG A 18 2.68 3.77 -38.36
N GLY A 19 1.63 3.41 -37.62
CA GLY A 19 1.63 2.25 -36.75
C GLY A 19 1.58 2.58 -35.26
N ILE A 20 0.46 3.16 -34.79
CA ILE A 20 -0.23 2.82 -33.52
C ILE A 20 -1.64 3.45 -33.63
N ARG A 21 -2.65 2.64 -33.96
CA ARG A 21 -4.04 2.97 -33.61
C ARG A 21 -4.11 2.86 -32.08
N ARG A 22 -4.27 3.96 -31.32
CA ARG A 22 -5.06 4.04 -30.05
C ARG A 22 -4.77 5.20 -29.07
N SER A 23 -3.80 6.10 -29.24
CA SER A 23 -3.63 7.20 -28.26
C SER A 23 -4.33 8.49 -28.68
N ARG A 24 -5.36 8.91 -27.94
CA ARG A 24 -6.04 10.22 -28.08
C ARG A 24 -5.17 11.39 -27.58
N TYR A 25 -4.13 11.11 -26.80
CA TYR A 25 -3.21 12.10 -26.24
C TYR A 25 -1.83 11.89 -26.86
N PRO A 26 -1.54 12.50 -28.03
CA PRO A 26 -0.25 12.35 -28.69
C PRO A 26 0.83 13.06 -27.87
N GLN A 27 1.91 12.36 -27.56
CA GLN A 27 3.08 12.97 -26.93
C GLN A 27 3.93 13.66 -27.98
N VAL A 28 4.34 14.89 -27.71
CA VAL A 28 5.16 15.73 -28.60
C VAL A 28 6.46 16.10 -27.89
N ALA A 29 7.55 16.13 -28.65
CA ALA A 29 8.86 16.57 -28.17
C ALA A 29 9.02 18.10 -28.36
N ALA A 30 9.84 18.73 -27.52
CA ALA A 30 10.22 20.12 -27.71
C ALA A 30 10.86 20.33 -29.10
N GLY A 31 10.50 21.44 -29.74
CA GLY A 31 10.91 21.78 -31.10
C GLY A 31 10.07 21.15 -32.22
N LEU A 32 9.10 20.28 -31.90
CA LEU A 32 8.24 19.67 -32.93
C LEU A 32 7.29 20.70 -33.56
N ARG A 33 7.20 20.69 -34.89
CA ARG A 33 6.24 21.48 -35.68
C ARG A 33 4.84 20.90 -35.58
N LEU A 34 3.92 21.60 -34.92
CA LEU A 34 2.55 21.17 -34.70
C LEU A 34 1.67 21.56 -35.89
N VAL A 35 1.72 22.84 -36.27
CA VAL A 35 0.83 23.47 -37.23
C VAL A 35 1.62 24.41 -38.13
N ARG A 36 1.28 24.45 -39.43
CA ARG A 36 1.79 25.43 -40.40
C ARG A 36 0.66 26.33 -40.87
N LYS A 37 0.90 27.64 -40.95
CA LYS A 37 0.05 28.58 -41.69
C LYS A 37 0.26 28.41 -43.18
N ASN A 38 -0.81 28.15 -43.90
CA ASN A 38 -0.82 28.30 -45.35
C ASN A 38 -1.18 29.75 -45.68
N PRO A 39 -0.29 30.48 -46.38
CA PRO A 39 -0.55 31.87 -46.74
C PRO A 39 -1.77 31.95 -47.65
N ARG A 40 -2.51 33.07 -47.54
CA ARG A 40 -3.66 33.35 -48.41
C ARG A 40 -3.24 33.38 -49.88
N THR A 41 -4.03 32.77 -50.75
CA THR A 41 -3.84 32.91 -52.20
C THR A 41 -4.85 33.90 -52.76
N PRO A 42 -4.39 34.97 -53.44
CA PRO A 42 -5.30 35.93 -54.05
C PRO A 42 -6.16 35.25 -55.12
N GLY A 43 -7.44 35.59 -55.15
CA GLY A 43 -8.34 35.14 -56.21
C GLY A 43 -8.04 35.86 -57.53
N VAL A 44 -8.56 35.33 -58.63
CA VAL A 44 -8.49 35.97 -59.95
C VAL A 44 -9.63 36.97 -60.10
N ASP A 45 -9.32 38.16 -60.60
CA ASP A 45 -10.31 39.20 -60.89
C ASP A 45 -11.33 38.72 -61.94
N GLY A 46 -12.59 39.08 -61.72
CA GLY A 46 -13.68 38.76 -62.64
C GLY A 46 -13.93 39.90 -63.63
N TYR A 47 -14.85 39.67 -64.56
CA TYR A 47 -15.39 40.71 -65.43
C TYR A 47 -16.91 40.81 -65.23
N SER A 48 -17.45 42.02 -65.20
CA SER A 48 -18.88 42.28 -65.19
C SER A 48 -19.49 41.97 -66.55
N LEU A 49 -20.82 41.86 -66.64
CA LEU A 49 -21.52 41.66 -67.92
C LEU A 49 -21.30 42.82 -68.91
N GLY A 50 -20.83 43.97 -68.44
CA GLY A 50 -20.43 45.13 -69.25
C GLY A 50 -18.92 45.22 -69.55
N GLY A 51 -18.14 44.17 -69.28
CA GLY A 51 -16.70 44.12 -69.59
C GLY A 51 -15.78 44.83 -68.58
N GLN A 52 -16.31 45.39 -67.50
CA GLN A 52 -15.50 46.05 -66.46
C GLN A 52 -14.89 45.03 -65.50
N THR A 53 -13.63 45.22 -65.13
CA THR A 53 -12.91 44.38 -64.17
C THR A 53 -13.53 44.50 -62.78
N LEU A 54 -13.96 43.38 -62.21
CA LEU A 54 -14.45 43.25 -60.84
C LEU A 54 -13.34 42.65 -59.97
N PRO A 55 -12.76 43.42 -59.03
CA PRO A 55 -11.67 42.92 -58.21
C PRO A 55 -12.12 41.74 -57.34
N ALA A 56 -11.26 40.74 -57.22
CA ALA A 56 -11.51 39.61 -56.35
C ALA A 56 -11.61 40.06 -54.89
N PRO A 57 -12.54 39.49 -54.09
CA PRO A 57 -12.64 39.81 -52.67
C PRO A 57 -11.36 39.39 -51.94
N ILE A 58 -10.88 40.26 -51.04
CA ILE A 58 -9.66 40.02 -50.26
C ILE A 58 -9.88 38.77 -49.37
N PRO A 59 -9.02 37.74 -49.48
CA PRO A 59 -9.15 36.54 -48.65
C PRO A 59 -8.90 36.87 -47.18
N LYS A 60 -9.69 36.26 -46.29
CA LYS A 60 -9.54 36.41 -44.83
C LYS A 60 -8.21 35.80 -44.39
N ASP A 61 -7.48 36.53 -43.55
CA ASP A 61 -6.25 36.09 -42.89
C ASP A 61 -6.47 36.11 -41.37
N PHE A 62 -5.71 35.30 -40.64
CA PHE A 62 -5.77 35.24 -39.18
C PHE A 62 -4.36 35.18 -38.58
N ASP A 63 -4.21 35.70 -37.37
CA ASP A 63 -2.96 35.62 -36.63
C ASP A 63 -2.82 34.24 -35.96
N LEU A 64 -1.67 33.62 -36.14
CA LEU A 64 -1.36 32.31 -35.55
C LEU A 64 -1.14 32.41 -34.04
N ALA A 65 -0.88 33.61 -33.51
CA ALA A 65 -0.76 33.86 -32.08
C ALA A 65 -2.05 33.56 -31.31
N ILE A 66 -3.22 33.69 -31.96
CA ILE A 66 -4.52 33.40 -31.35
C ILE A 66 -4.66 31.90 -31.03
N LEU A 67 -3.95 31.05 -31.78
CA LEU A 67 -3.96 29.59 -31.62
C LEU A 67 -2.85 29.08 -30.69
N ALA A 68 -1.94 29.96 -30.25
CA ALA A 68 -0.81 29.59 -29.39
C ALA A 68 -1.25 29.54 -27.92
N GLY A 69 -1.36 28.33 -27.37
CA GLY A 69 -1.59 28.09 -25.95
C GLY A 69 -0.28 27.85 -25.17
N PRO A 70 -0.37 27.57 -23.86
CA PRO A 70 0.77 27.26 -23.01
C PRO A 70 1.66 26.14 -23.59
N GLY A 71 2.98 26.31 -23.50
CA GLY A 71 3.94 25.32 -24.01
C GLY A 71 4.12 25.31 -25.53
N THR A 72 3.51 26.26 -26.25
CA THR A 72 3.74 26.46 -27.69
C THR A 72 4.35 27.83 -27.98
N ARG A 73 5.08 27.96 -29.09
CA ARG A 73 5.62 29.23 -29.58
C ARG A 73 5.51 29.32 -31.08
N ILE A 74 5.38 30.53 -31.60
CA ILE A 74 5.41 30.77 -33.04
C ILE A 74 6.87 30.85 -33.47
N ASN A 75 7.20 30.17 -34.56
CA ASN A 75 8.47 30.31 -35.24
C ASN A 75 8.25 30.67 -36.70
N ARG A 76 9.08 31.57 -37.22
CA ARG A 76 9.05 32.02 -38.61
C ARG A 76 10.33 31.53 -39.27
N GLU A 77 10.20 30.49 -40.10
CA GLU A 77 11.29 29.89 -40.85
C GLU A 77 10.89 29.83 -42.33
N ASP A 78 11.82 30.17 -43.23
CA ASP A 78 11.64 30.08 -44.69
C ASP A 78 10.37 30.80 -45.22
N GLY A 79 10.01 31.93 -44.62
CA GLY A 79 8.83 32.72 -45.03
C GLY A 79 7.48 32.07 -44.66
N ALA A 80 7.48 30.99 -43.88
CA ALA A 80 6.27 30.35 -43.36
C ALA A 80 6.18 30.44 -41.83
N GLU A 81 4.96 30.59 -41.32
CA GLU A 81 4.69 30.64 -39.87
C GLU A 81 4.32 29.25 -39.35
N TYR A 82 5.02 28.78 -38.33
CA TYR A 82 4.81 27.49 -37.67
C TYR A 82 4.50 27.68 -36.19
N LEU A 83 3.63 26.81 -35.67
CA LEU A 83 3.49 26.62 -34.22
C LEU A 83 4.39 25.46 -33.78
N LEU A 84 5.37 25.75 -32.94
CA LEU A 84 6.28 24.77 -32.35
C LEU A 84 5.89 24.45 -30.91
N ALA A 85 6.10 23.20 -30.51
CA ALA A 85 6.13 22.83 -29.09
C ALA A 85 7.42 23.39 -28.44
N THR A 86 7.29 24.09 -27.33
CA THR A 86 8.43 24.61 -26.55
C THR A 86 8.90 23.60 -25.50
N VAL A 87 8.01 22.71 -25.06
CA VAL A 87 8.23 21.72 -24.00
C VAL A 87 7.85 20.33 -24.52
N CYS A 88 8.43 19.28 -23.94
CA CYS A 88 7.98 17.90 -24.15
C CYS A 88 6.72 17.64 -23.32
N GLY A 89 5.68 17.05 -23.91
CA GLY A 89 4.42 16.81 -23.19
C GLY A 89 3.30 16.26 -24.08
N PHE A 90 2.07 16.36 -23.61
CA PHE A 90 0.87 15.90 -24.30
C PHE A 90 0.18 17.01 -25.09
N LEU A 91 -0.16 16.65 -26.33
CA LEU A 91 -1.06 17.31 -27.28
C LEU A 91 -2.46 17.63 -26.74
N SER A 92 -2.77 18.87 -26.32
CA SER A 92 -4.16 19.28 -26.06
C SER A 92 -4.62 20.37 -27.04
N ILE A 93 -5.83 20.20 -27.57
CA ILE A 93 -6.49 21.14 -28.48
C ILE A 93 -7.82 21.52 -27.85
N ASP A 94 -7.95 22.76 -27.39
CA ASP A 94 -9.22 23.26 -26.89
C ASP A 94 -10.12 23.65 -28.06
N ARG A 95 -11.30 23.04 -28.15
CA ARG A 95 -12.27 23.28 -29.23
C ARG A 95 -13.05 24.59 -29.05
N GLN A 96 -13.05 25.17 -27.85
CA GLN A 96 -13.72 26.46 -27.58
C GLN A 96 -12.83 27.64 -27.97
N SER A 97 -11.57 27.64 -27.51
CA SER A 97 -10.61 28.70 -27.85
C SER A 97 -9.80 28.44 -29.13
N ASN A 98 -9.86 27.23 -29.69
CA ASN A 98 -9.00 26.75 -30.78
C ASN A 98 -7.49 26.82 -30.47
N GLN A 99 -7.11 26.88 -29.20
CA GLN A 99 -5.71 26.94 -28.78
C GLN A 99 -5.08 25.54 -28.75
N PHE A 100 -3.82 25.48 -29.16
CA PHE A 100 -2.96 24.31 -29.02
C PHE A 100 -2.04 24.51 -27.83
N SER A 101 -2.10 23.60 -26.87
CA SER A 101 -1.25 23.63 -25.67
C SER A 101 -0.51 22.31 -25.50
N VAL A 102 0.71 22.39 -24.97
CA VAL A 102 1.53 21.23 -24.63
C VAL A 102 1.81 21.26 -23.14
N THR A 103 1.29 20.28 -22.42
CA THR A 103 1.42 20.16 -20.96
C THR A 103 2.03 18.82 -20.58
N ASP A 104 2.66 18.74 -19.41
CA ASP A 104 3.18 17.51 -18.82
C ASP A 104 2.07 16.55 -18.37
N LYS A 105 0.94 17.08 -17.92
CA LYS A 105 -0.27 16.35 -17.52
C LYS A 105 -1.29 16.19 -18.65
N ILE A 106 -2.05 15.10 -18.60
CA ILE A 106 -3.18 14.86 -19.50
C ILE A 106 -4.45 15.42 -18.84
N VAL A 107 -5.06 16.43 -19.45
CA VAL A 107 -6.33 17.02 -18.99
C VAL A 107 -7.43 16.73 -19.99
N SER A 108 -8.51 16.10 -19.53
CA SER A 108 -9.66 15.74 -20.34
C SER A 108 -10.90 16.49 -19.88
N HIS A 109 -11.44 17.35 -20.74
CA HIS A 109 -12.72 18.04 -20.52
C HIS A 109 -13.91 17.28 -21.13
N GLU A 110 -13.66 16.41 -22.12
CA GLU A 110 -14.69 15.54 -22.67
C GLU A 110 -14.95 14.35 -21.72
N GLY A 111 -16.23 14.01 -21.49
CA GLY A 111 -16.60 12.84 -20.70
C GLY A 111 -16.15 11.52 -21.35
N VAL A 112 -15.82 10.53 -20.53
CA VAL A 112 -15.46 9.19 -20.98
C VAL A 112 -16.76 8.41 -21.22
N SER A 113 -17.20 8.39 -22.48
CA SER A 113 -18.46 7.77 -22.90
C SER A 113 -18.25 6.65 -23.92
N VAL A 114 -19.31 5.87 -24.17
CA VAL A 114 -19.36 4.86 -25.24
C VAL A 114 -19.16 5.47 -26.63
N ARG A 115 -19.66 6.67 -26.85
CA ARG A 115 -19.65 7.34 -28.15
C ARG A 115 -18.35 8.09 -28.40
N THR A 116 -17.72 8.58 -27.34
CA THR A 116 -16.59 9.51 -27.44
C THR A 116 -15.25 8.78 -27.34
N THR A 117 -15.07 7.93 -26.33
CA THR A 117 -13.71 7.56 -25.90
C THR A 117 -13.49 6.04 -25.79
N GLY A 118 -14.48 5.28 -25.32
CA GLY A 118 -14.25 3.87 -24.98
C GLY A 118 -13.39 3.71 -23.72
N ASP A 119 -12.71 2.57 -23.59
CA ASP A 119 -11.85 2.28 -22.44
C ASP A 119 -10.48 2.95 -22.62
N LEU A 120 -9.96 3.52 -21.53
CA LEU A 120 -8.73 4.31 -21.53
C LEU A 120 -7.62 3.57 -20.81
N LEU A 121 -6.48 3.43 -21.50
CA LEU A 121 -5.22 3.03 -20.91
C LEU A 121 -4.24 4.19 -21.09
N LEU A 122 -3.85 4.82 -19.99
CA LEU A 122 -2.99 5.99 -19.97
C LEU A 122 -1.66 5.64 -19.30
N THR A 123 -0.56 5.98 -19.98
CA THR A 123 0.80 5.78 -19.49
C THR A 123 1.38 7.03 -18.82
N GLY A 124 0.59 8.10 -18.69
CA GLY A 124 1.01 9.32 -17.99
C GLY A 124 1.02 9.12 -16.47
N GLU A 125 1.89 9.87 -15.79
CA GLU A 125 1.98 9.88 -14.32
C GLU A 125 0.71 10.46 -13.69
N GLU A 126 0.16 11.54 -14.26
CA GLU A 126 -1.02 12.23 -13.76
C GLU A 126 -2.09 12.45 -14.84
N TYR A 127 -3.34 12.11 -14.51
CA TYR A 127 -4.52 12.30 -15.36
C TYR A 127 -5.59 13.14 -14.65
N GLU A 128 -6.05 14.21 -15.29
CA GLU A 128 -7.17 15.02 -14.81
C GLU A 128 -8.39 14.82 -15.70
N GLN A 129 -9.50 14.40 -15.09
CA GLN A 129 -10.75 14.15 -15.79
C GLN A 129 -11.82 15.11 -15.26
N HIS A 130 -12.21 16.07 -16.09
CA HIS A 130 -13.26 17.05 -15.79
C HIS A 130 -14.65 16.63 -16.25
N GLY A 131 -14.75 15.77 -17.27
CA GLY A 131 -16.02 15.19 -17.69
C GLY A 131 -16.39 13.92 -16.91
N GLU A 132 -17.65 13.50 -16.96
CA GLU A 132 -18.10 12.27 -16.29
C GLU A 132 -17.45 11.01 -16.86
N ILE A 133 -17.23 10.01 -15.99
CA ILE A 133 -16.82 8.67 -16.41
C ILE A 133 -18.07 7.78 -16.38
N GLN A 134 -18.58 7.40 -17.55
CA GLN A 134 -19.81 6.63 -17.66
C GLN A 134 -19.65 5.17 -17.23
N GLU A 135 -20.77 4.51 -16.93
CA GLU A 135 -20.84 3.10 -16.60
C GLU A 135 -20.15 2.21 -17.65
N LYS A 136 -19.67 1.04 -17.20
CA LYS A 136 -18.98 0.02 -18.01
C LYS A 136 -17.65 0.48 -18.65
N ARG A 137 -17.20 1.71 -18.38
CA ARG A 137 -15.90 2.20 -18.83
C ARG A 137 -14.81 1.85 -17.84
N VAL A 138 -13.63 1.54 -18.35
CA VAL A 138 -12.43 1.32 -17.54
C VAL A 138 -11.41 2.41 -17.87
N VAL A 139 -10.95 3.12 -16.84
CA VAL A 139 -9.84 4.06 -16.93
C VAL A 139 -8.68 3.48 -16.14
N GLN A 140 -7.63 3.08 -16.83
CA GLN A 140 -6.38 2.60 -16.26
C GLN A 140 -5.31 3.69 -16.37
N CYS A 141 -4.75 4.09 -15.25
CA CYS A 141 -3.79 5.19 -15.14
C CYS A 141 -2.94 5.03 -13.88
N ARG A 142 -1.84 5.77 -13.75
CA ARG A 142 -1.04 5.78 -12.51
C ARG A 142 -1.72 6.63 -11.45
N SER A 143 -1.85 7.94 -11.66
CA SER A 143 -2.64 8.84 -10.79
C SER A 143 -3.80 9.48 -11.54
N ILE A 144 -4.93 9.70 -10.85
CA ILE A 144 -6.10 10.36 -11.42
C ILE A 144 -6.76 11.32 -10.44
N THR A 145 -7.09 12.51 -10.93
CA THR A 145 -8.00 13.44 -10.27
C THR A 145 -9.26 13.61 -11.10
N ALA A 146 -10.38 13.12 -10.60
CA ALA A 146 -11.69 13.27 -11.23
C ALA A 146 -12.47 14.42 -10.57
N TYR A 147 -12.86 15.41 -11.37
CA TYR A 147 -13.65 16.57 -10.92
C TYR A 147 -15.16 16.37 -11.10
N ALA A 148 -15.58 15.40 -11.92
CA ALA A 148 -16.97 15.03 -12.16
C ALA A 148 -17.35 13.71 -11.47
N ASP A 149 -18.62 13.32 -11.59
CA ASP A 149 -19.13 12.06 -11.07
C ASP A 149 -18.59 10.86 -11.85
N VAL A 150 -18.31 9.78 -11.12
CA VAL A 150 -17.74 8.55 -11.65
C VAL A 150 -18.74 7.41 -11.48
N TYR A 151 -19.16 6.84 -12.61
CA TYR A 151 -20.03 5.66 -12.67
C TYR A 151 -19.29 4.41 -13.18
N GLY A 152 -18.11 4.60 -13.79
CA GLY A 152 -17.29 3.53 -14.35
C GLY A 152 -16.32 2.88 -13.35
N ARG A 153 -15.29 2.24 -13.90
CA ARG A 153 -14.20 1.60 -13.16
C ARG A 153 -12.90 2.38 -13.34
N ILE A 154 -12.22 2.66 -12.24
CA ILE A 154 -10.88 3.25 -12.19
C ILE A 154 -9.91 2.19 -11.68
N ILE A 155 -8.82 1.97 -12.42
CA ILE A 155 -7.75 1.05 -12.03
C ILE A 155 -6.45 1.84 -11.98
N SER A 156 -5.85 1.89 -10.80
CA SER A 156 -4.56 2.53 -10.55
C SER A 156 -3.52 1.53 -10.06
N THR A 157 -2.28 1.69 -10.53
CA THR A 157 -1.13 0.84 -10.20
C THR A 157 -0.20 1.50 -9.17
N GLY A 158 -0.72 2.34 -8.26
CA GLY A 158 0.04 2.90 -7.13
C GLY A 158 0.17 4.43 -7.08
N GLY A 159 -0.55 5.18 -7.91
CA GLY A 159 -0.60 6.64 -7.80
C GLY A 159 -1.67 7.12 -6.81
N LEU A 160 -2.05 8.39 -6.88
CA LEU A 160 -3.18 8.91 -6.09
C LEU A 160 -4.48 8.86 -6.90
N VAL A 161 -5.55 8.28 -6.35
CA VAL A 161 -6.90 8.36 -6.93
C VAL A 161 -7.71 9.35 -6.10
N ARG A 162 -7.97 10.55 -6.65
CA ARG A 162 -8.76 11.58 -5.97
C ARG A 162 -10.06 11.86 -6.74
N LEU A 163 -11.18 11.57 -6.10
CA LEU A 163 -12.52 11.85 -6.61
C LEU A 163 -13.08 13.06 -5.86
N LYS A 164 -13.22 14.19 -6.55
CA LYS A 164 -13.74 15.43 -5.95
C LYS A 164 -15.25 15.41 -5.72
N ARG A 165 -15.97 14.56 -6.45
CA ARG A 165 -17.42 14.39 -6.34
C ARG A 165 -17.78 12.96 -5.95
N ASN A 166 -18.73 12.34 -6.64
CA ASN A 166 -19.32 11.07 -6.23
C ASN A 166 -18.79 9.89 -7.05
N LEU A 167 -18.81 8.72 -6.43
CA LEU A 167 -18.58 7.43 -7.05
C LEU A 167 -19.84 6.58 -6.89
N VAL A 168 -20.58 6.36 -7.98
CA VAL A 168 -21.91 5.72 -7.92
C VAL A 168 -21.97 4.49 -8.81
N GLY A 169 -22.19 3.30 -8.24
CA GLY A 169 -22.27 2.03 -8.97
C GLY A 169 -20.95 1.54 -9.60
N GLY A 170 -19.91 2.37 -9.53
CA GLY A 170 -18.59 2.12 -10.10
C GLY A 170 -17.65 1.33 -9.19
N SER A 171 -16.39 1.25 -9.61
CA SER A 171 -15.32 0.67 -8.79
C SER A 171 -14.04 1.48 -8.90
N ALA A 172 -13.32 1.66 -7.80
CA ALA A 172 -12.00 2.26 -7.81
C ALA A 172 -11.02 1.30 -7.11
N SER A 173 -10.01 0.86 -7.84
CA SER A 173 -8.95 -0.01 -7.33
C SER A 173 -7.61 0.69 -7.46
N ASN A 174 -6.82 0.67 -6.39
CA ASN A 174 -5.46 1.15 -6.34
C ASN A 174 -4.60 0.09 -5.64
N GLU A 175 -3.56 -0.44 -6.28
CA GLU A 175 -2.80 -1.54 -5.65
C GLU A 175 -1.93 -1.02 -4.49
N ASP A 176 -1.11 0.00 -4.77
CA ASP A 176 -0.07 0.50 -3.87
C ASP A 176 -0.24 1.97 -3.48
N GLY A 177 -1.42 2.55 -3.71
CA GLY A 177 -1.67 3.97 -3.47
C GLY A 177 -3.01 4.27 -2.79
N ASP A 178 -3.22 5.55 -2.51
CA ASP A 178 -4.37 6.01 -1.75
C ASP A 178 -5.59 6.30 -2.65
N ILE A 179 -6.78 6.18 -2.06
CA ILE A 179 -8.05 6.55 -2.67
C ILE A 179 -8.76 7.57 -1.77
N ILE A 180 -9.02 8.76 -2.30
CA ILE A 180 -9.70 9.84 -1.59
C ILE A 180 -10.99 10.18 -2.33
N VAL A 181 -12.12 10.07 -1.64
CA VAL A 181 -13.45 10.45 -2.15
C VAL A 181 -13.98 11.60 -1.30
N ASP A 182 -13.91 12.81 -1.85
CA ASP A 182 -14.34 14.04 -1.18
C ASP A 182 -15.88 14.18 -1.11
N GLY A 183 -16.60 13.52 -2.02
CA GLY A 183 -18.07 13.48 -2.06
C GLY A 183 -18.63 12.19 -1.46
N MET A 184 -19.55 11.55 -2.19
CA MET A 184 -20.27 10.36 -1.75
C MET A 184 -19.92 9.13 -2.58
N ALA A 185 -19.62 8.01 -1.93
CA ALA A 185 -19.56 6.70 -2.56
C ALA A 185 -20.90 5.98 -2.36
N SER A 186 -21.54 5.50 -3.43
CA SER A 186 -22.81 4.78 -3.35
C SER A 186 -22.82 3.53 -4.23
N GLY A 187 -23.09 2.36 -3.64
CA GLY A 187 -23.15 1.10 -4.38
C GLY A 187 -21.84 0.74 -5.10
N ALA A 188 -20.72 1.27 -4.61
CA ALA A 188 -19.42 1.19 -5.26
C ALA A 188 -18.45 0.26 -4.53
N THR A 189 -17.49 -0.30 -5.26
CA THR A 189 -16.41 -1.12 -4.70
C THR A 189 -15.09 -0.35 -4.70
N LEU A 190 -14.49 -0.20 -3.52
CA LEU A 190 -13.22 0.48 -3.31
C LEU A 190 -12.18 -0.53 -2.82
N THR A 191 -11.02 -0.60 -3.48
CA THR A 191 -9.95 -1.54 -3.11
C THR A 191 -8.60 -0.85 -3.11
N ALA A 192 -7.93 -0.77 -1.95
CA ALA A 192 -6.60 -0.19 -1.78
C ALA A 192 -5.73 -1.06 -0.86
N ARG A 193 -5.21 -2.19 -1.37
CA ARG A 193 -4.57 -3.21 -0.54
C ARG A 193 -3.35 -2.71 0.25
N GLY A 194 -2.50 -1.91 -0.38
CA GLY A 194 -1.35 -1.28 0.28
C GLY A 194 -1.62 0.12 0.87
N GLY A 195 -2.76 0.73 0.52
CA GLY A 195 -3.01 2.15 0.72
C GLY A 195 -4.09 2.50 1.75
N CYS A 196 -4.38 3.79 1.82
CA CYS A 196 -5.43 4.38 2.64
C CYS A 196 -6.65 4.75 1.79
N ILE A 197 -7.84 4.47 2.30
CA ILE A 197 -9.11 4.91 1.71
C ILE A 197 -9.78 5.91 2.64
N ASN A 198 -9.96 7.14 2.16
CA ASN A 198 -10.69 8.19 2.87
C ASN A 198 -11.98 8.52 2.12
N VAL A 199 -13.12 8.37 2.78
CA VAL A 199 -14.44 8.65 2.21
C VAL A 199 -15.27 9.43 3.21
N LYS A 200 -15.80 10.60 2.82
CA LYS A 200 -16.69 11.35 3.71
C LYS A 200 -18.00 10.63 3.98
N ARG A 201 -18.63 10.10 2.93
CA ARG A 201 -19.89 9.35 3.03
C ARG A 201 -19.91 8.14 2.11
N ALA A 202 -20.21 6.97 2.67
CA ALA A 202 -20.29 5.70 1.97
C ALA A 202 -21.65 5.03 2.23
N ASP A 203 -22.40 4.72 1.16
CA ASP A 203 -23.72 4.07 1.24
C ASP A 203 -23.73 2.80 0.36
N ASN A 204 -24.04 1.63 0.94
CA ASN A 204 -24.05 0.34 0.24
C ASN A 204 -22.73 -0.02 -0.46
N CYS A 205 -21.59 0.42 0.08
CA CYS A 205 -20.27 0.22 -0.51
C CYS A 205 -19.57 -1.03 0.03
N VAL A 206 -18.61 -1.52 -0.75
CA VAL A 206 -17.68 -2.57 -0.32
C VAL A 206 -16.28 -2.00 -0.36
N ILE A 207 -15.62 -1.92 0.80
CA ILE A 207 -14.34 -1.22 0.96
C ILE A 207 -13.31 -2.21 1.52
N VAL A 208 -12.19 -2.36 0.82
CA VAL A 208 -11.08 -3.22 1.25
C VAL A 208 -9.79 -2.43 1.18
N ALA A 209 -9.13 -2.18 2.30
CA ALA A 209 -7.85 -1.45 2.31
C ALA A 209 -6.91 -1.86 3.45
N ARG A 210 -5.72 -1.26 3.51
CA ARG A 210 -4.90 -1.32 4.73
C ARG A 210 -5.48 -0.42 5.82
N GLN A 211 -5.74 0.84 5.47
CA GLN A 211 -6.35 1.83 6.36
C GLN A 211 -7.63 2.39 5.75
N VAL A 212 -8.70 2.48 6.54
CA VAL A 212 -9.99 3.04 6.09
C VAL A 212 -10.45 4.10 7.08
N VAL A 213 -10.67 5.31 6.56
CA VAL A 213 -11.24 6.43 7.31
C VAL A 213 -12.56 6.82 6.65
N VAL A 214 -13.66 6.68 7.38
CA VAL A 214 -14.99 7.04 6.87
C VAL A 214 -15.70 7.98 7.84
N GLY A 215 -16.26 9.07 7.34
CA GLY A 215 -17.13 9.92 8.15
C GLY A 215 -18.43 9.17 8.49
N GLN A 216 -19.27 8.97 7.49
CA GLN A 216 -20.55 8.26 7.63
C GLN A 216 -20.61 7.04 6.71
N ALA A 217 -20.84 5.86 7.29
CA ALA A 217 -21.01 4.59 6.58
C ALA A 217 -22.42 4.04 6.79
N THR A 218 -23.16 3.76 5.71
CA THR A 218 -24.50 3.17 5.76
C THR A 218 -24.51 1.85 4.99
N ASN A 219 -24.86 0.75 5.66
CA ASN A 219 -24.97 -0.59 5.06
C ASN A 219 -23.76 -0.96 4.19
N CYS A 220 -22.57 -0.63 4.69
CA CYS A 220 -21.30 -0.90 4.01
C CYS A 220 -20.65 -2.17 4.56
N ASP A 221 -19.90 -2.85 3.69
CA ASP A 221 -19.06 -3.98 4.04
C ASP A 221 -17.61 -3.54 3.96
N ILE A 222 -16.91 -3.44 5.10
CA ILE A 222 -15.58 -2.85 5.18
C ILE A 222 -14.60 -3.85 5.78
N VAL A 223 -13.46 -4.04 5.12
CA VAL A 223 -12.33 -4.85 5.60
C VAL A 223 -11.08 -3.99 5.60
N ALA A 224 -10.44 -3.83 6.76
CA ALA A 224 -9.21 -3.08 6.91
C ALA A 224 -8.25 -3.69 7.94
N GLU A 225 -7.01 -3.24 8.01
CA GLU A 225 -6.17 -3.47 9.20
C GLU A 225 -6.52 -2.43 10.26
N GLU A 226 -6.58 -1.16 9.85
CA GLU A 226 -6.97 -0.02 10.67
C GLU A 226 -8.26 0.62 10.15
N LEU A 227 -9.25 0.75 11.03
CA LEU A 227 -10.56 1.29 10.71
C LEU A 227 -10.93 2.42 11.66
N THR A 228 -11.20 3.60 11.10
CA THR A 228 -11.74 4.74 11.84
C THR A 228 -13.04 5.19 11.19
N ILE A 229 -14.15 5.13 11.94
CA ILE A 229 -15.46 5.57 11.44
C ILE A 229 -16.15 6.45 12.47
N GLU A 230 -16.68 7.61 12.06
CA GLU A 230 -17.43 8.50 12.97
C GLU A 230 -18.86 7.97 13.22
N VAL A 231 -19.57 7.57 12.16
CA VAL A 231 -20.93 7.03 12.23
C VAL A 231 -21.06 5.80 11.33
N ALA A 232 -21.39 4.64 11.91
CA ALA A 232 -21.64 3.40 11.18
C ALA A 232 -23.09 2.94 11.40
N GLU A 233 -23.87 2.84 10.33
CA GLU A 233 -25.26 2.39 10.37
C GLU A 233 -25.44 1.07 9.61
N ALA A 234 -25.94 0.00 10.25
CA ALA A 234 -26.19 -1.30 9.62
C ALA A 234 -24.99 -1.92 8.86
N CYS A 235 -23.77 -1.60 9.27
CA CYS A 235 -22.55 -1.98 8.56
C CYS A 235 -22.02 -3.35 9.00
N ALA A 236 -21.31 -4.03 8.10
CA ALA A 236 -20.50 -5.21 8.42
C ALA A 236 -19.03 -4.84 8.29
N LEU A 237 -18.32 -4.83 9.41
CA LEU A 237 -16.97 -4.28 9.53
C LEU A 237 -16.02 -5.39 9.99
N ALA A 238 -14.81 -5.44 9.44
CA ALA A 238 -13.74 -6.32 9.90
C ALA A 238 -12.40 -5.60 9.93
N ALA A 239 -11.76 -5.51 11.09
CA ALA A 239 -10.41 -4.95 11.20
C ALA A 239 -9.65 -5.40 12.45
N GLN A 240 -8.33 -5.19 12.47
CA GLN A 240 -7.48 -5.48 13.64
C GLN A 240 -7.61 -4.35 14.67
N ARG A 241 -7.53 -3.11 14.20
CA ARG A 241 -7.72 -1.89 14.98
C ARG A 241 -8.99 -1.18 14.52
N THR A 242 -9.88 -0.90 15.46
CA THR A 242 -11.19 -0.31 15.18
C THR A 242 -11.50 0.81 16.17
N ASP A 243 -11.66 2.01 15.63
CA ASP A 243 -12.06 3.21 16.38
C ASP A 243 -13.40 3.71 15.80
N LEU A 244 -14.49 3.47 16.52
CA LEU A 244 -15.86 3.75 16.10
C LEU A 244 -16.50 4.81 17.00
N GLY A 245 -16.89 5.95 16.40
CA GLY A 245 -17.56 7.03 17.09
C GLY A 245 -18.98 6.67 17.53
N SER A 246 -19.81 6.26 16.59
CA SER A 246 -21.19 5.85 16.84
C SER A 246 -21.61 4.68 15.95
N SER A 247 -22.23 3.66 16.55
CA SER A 247 -22.83 2.53 15.84
C SER A 247 -24.34 2.61 15.94
N ARG A 248 -25.05 2.54 14.81
CA ARG A 248 -26.51 2.57 14.73
C ARG A 248 -27.07 1.37 13.99
N ALA A 249 -28.25 0.92 14.41
CA ALA A 249 -29.04 -0.01 13.62
C ALA A 249 -29.93 0.76 12.63
N ARG A 250 -30.14 0.20 11.44
CA ARG A 250 -31.06 0.77 10.45
C ARG A 250 -32.06 -0.29 10.01
N ARG A 251 -33.33 -0.09 10.36
CA ARG A 251 -34.42 -1.08 10.16
C ARG A 251 -34.11 -2.38 10.92
N GLU A 252 -34.11 -3.52 10.24
CA GLU A 252 -33.82 -4.86 10.78
C GLU A 252 -32.33 -5.26 10.61
N LEU A 253 -31.47 -4.33 10.18
CA LEU A 253 -30.06 -4.62 9.94
C LEU A 253 -29.19 -4.11 11.09
N ASP A 254 -28.56 -5.07 11.75
CA ASP A 254 -27.60 -4.84 12.82
C ASP A 254 -26.24 -4.42 12.27
N THR A 255 -25.49 -3.70 13.10
CA THR A 255 -24.08 -3.43 12.85
C THR A 255 -23.24 -4.58 13.42
N VAL A 256 -22.46 -5.24 12.56
CA VAL A 256 -21.60 -6.36 12.94
C VAL A 256 -20.14 -5.94 12.80
N LEU A 257 -19.37 -6.10 13.86
CA LEU A 257 -17.94 -5.84 13.91
C LEU A 257 -17.18 -7.15 14.17
N LEU A 258 -16.24 -7.47 13.29
CA LEU A 258 -15.34 -8.61 13.41
C LEU A 258 -13.93 -8.11 13.70
N VAL A 259 -13.44 -8.34 14.91
CA VAL A 259 -12.06 -8.01 15.26
C VAL A 259 -11.16 -9.13 14.77
N LEU A 260 -10.25 -8.82 13.84
CA LEU A 260 -9.34 -9.78 13.23
C LEU A 260 -8.17 -10.04 14.15
N LEU A 261 -8.06 -11.25 14.67
CA LEU A 261 -6.92 -11.66 15.48
C LEU A 261 -5.73 -12.03 14.59
N PRO A 262 -4.48 -11.73 14.98
CA PRO A 262 -3.30 -12.18 14.27
C PRO A 262 -3.15 -13.70 14.38
N ASP A 263 -2.57 -14.31 13.35
CA ASP A 263 -2.15 -15.70 13.44
C ASP A 263 -0.88 -15.80 14.30
N LEU A 264 -0.99 -16.51 15.43
CA LEU A 264 0.11 -16.71 16.37
C LEU A 264 0.86 -18.04 16.14
N SER A 265 0.38 -18.90 15.23
CA SER A 265 0.91 -20.25 15.04
C SER A 265 2.38 -20.28 14.63
N ALA A 266 2.81 -19.32 13.80
CA ALA A 266 4.20 -19.17 13.38
C ALA A 266 5.13 -18.79 14.54
N TYR A 267 4.66 -17.93 15.45
CA TYR A 267 5.40 -17.56 16.67
C TYR A 267 5.52 -18.76 17.62
N ASP A 268 4.42 -19.50 17.81
CA ASP A 268 4.40 -20.69 18.69
C ASP A 268 5.34 -21.79 18.17
N ALA A 269 5.35 -22.06 16.87
CA ALA A 269 6.27 -23.03 16.25
C ALA A 269 7.75 -22.63 16.43
N ARG A 270 8.04 -21.33 16.28
CA ARG A 270 9.39 -20.78 16.51
C ARG A 270 9.80 -20.87 17.98
N LEU A 271 8.91 -20.52 18.90
CA LEU A 271 9.13 -20.64 20.35
C LEU A 271 9.40 -22.09 20.75
N ASN A 272 8.60 -23.04 20.26
CA ASN A 272 8.80 -24.46 20.55
C ASN A 272 10.15 -24.98 20.06
N THR A 273 10.58 -24.54 18.88
CA THR A 273 11.90 -24.89 18.33
C THR A 273 13.04 -24.33 19.19
N LEU A 274 12.95 -23.05 19.59
CA LEU A 274 13.98 -22.40 20.41
C LEU A 274 14.02 -22.96 21.84
N ARG A 275 12.86 -23.17 22.47
CA ARG A 275 12.72 -23.83 23.77
C ARG A 275 13.33 -25.23 23.74
N GLY A 276 13.06 -26.01 22.68
CA GLY A 276 13.66 -27.32 22.46
C GLY A 276 15.19 -27.29 22.38
N LYS A 277 15.76 -26.34 21.61
CA LYS A 277 17.21 -26.14 21.52
C LYS A 277 17.83 -25.76 22.87
N ARG A 278 17.22 -24.81 23.59
CA ARG A 278 17.67 -24.40 24.92
C ARG A 278 17.72 -25.57 25.90
N MET A 279 16.66 -26.36 25.98
CA MET A 279 16.63 -27.54 26.87
C MET A 279 17.70 -28.58 26.50
N ALA A 280 17.97 -28.78 25.21
CA ALA A 280 19.02 -29.70 24.76
C ALA A 280 20.42 -29.21 25.18
N THR A 281 20.71 -27.92 24.98
CA THR A 281 21.96 -27.29 25.42
C THR A 281 22.11 -27.32 26.94
N GLU A 282 21.04 -27.05 27.68
CA GLU A 282 21.03 -27.06 29.15
C GLU A 282 21.27 -28.46 29.72
N LYS A 283 20.72 -29.50 29.06
CA LYS A 283 21.02 -30.91 29.36
C LYS A 283 22.48 -31.28 29.05
N ALA A 284 23.06 -30.75 27.98
CA ALA A 284 24.48 -30.94 27.68
C ALA A 284 25.37 -30.26 28.74
N ILE A 285 25.03 -29.03 29.15
CA ILE A 285 25.71 -28.32 30.24
C ILE A 285 25.66 -29.13 31.53
N SER A 286 24.49 -29.65 31.93
CA SER A 286 24.37 -30.45 33.14
C SER A 286 25.21 -31.74 33.06
N ALA A 287 25.26 -32.39 31.90
CA ALA A 287 26.07 -33.58 31.68
C ALA A 287 27.58 -33.27 31.76
N HIS A 288 28.03 -32.15 31.19
CA HIS A 288 29.43 -31.72 31.27
C HIS A 288 29.82 -31.29 32.69
N ARG A 289 28.92 -30.59 33.42
CA ARG A 289 29.13 -30.26 34.84
C ARG A 289 29.24 -31.52 35.71
N ALA A 290 28.37 -32.50 35.53
CA ALA A 290 28.46 -33.77 36.25
C ALA A 290 29.79 -34.50 35.97
N ARG A 291 30.28 -34.50 34.71
CA ARG A 291 31.61 -35.05 34.38
C ARG A 291 32.75 -34.28 35.04
N MET A 292 32.67 -32.96 35.12
CA MET A 292 33.64 -32.14 35.83
C MET A 292 33.67 -32.45 37.33
N ASP A 293 32.51 -32.66 37.95
CA ASP A 293 32.40 -32.99 39.37
C ASP A 293 33.00 -34.38 39.68
N VAL A 294 32.79 -35.37 38.80
CA VAL A 294 33.46 -36.68 38.91
C VAL A 294 34.99 -36.52 38.86
N LEU A 295 35.53 -35.80 37.87
CA LEU A 295 36.97 -35.57 37.74
C LEU A 295 37.57 -34.75 38.90
N ARG A 296 36.78 -33.91 39.56
CA ARG A 296 37.17 -33.17 40.77
C ARG A 296 37.13 -34.03 42.03
N SER A 297 36.24 -35.02 42.08
CA SER A 297 36.10 -35.95 43.22
C SER A 297 37.21 -37.00 43.30
N ASP A 298 38.01 -37.15 42.23
CA ASP A 298 39.19 -38.02 42.24
C ASP A 298 40.16 -37.61 43.35
N ARG A 299 40.48 -38.56 44.22
CA ARG A 299 41.22 -38.35 45.48
C ARG A 299 42.57 -37.66 45.26
N GLU A 300 43.25 -37.95 44.15
CA GLU A 300 44.53 -37.36 43.79
C GLU A 300 44.41 -35.90 43.33
N VAL A 301 43.34 -35.58 42.60
CA VAL A 301 43.07 -34.23 42.09
C VAL A 301 42.56 -33.33 43.22
N ALA A 302 41.67 -33.83 44.08
CA ALA A 302 41.17 -33.11 45.25
C ALA A 302 42.31 -32.75 46.23
N ASN A 303 43.22 -33.69 46.52
CA ASN A 303 44.38 -33.46 47.36
C ASN A 303 45.34 -32.43 46.74
N TYR A 304 45.56 -32.49 45.41
CA TYR A 304 46.36 -31.50 44.69
C TYR A 304 45.74 -30.09 44.74
N LEU A 305 44.43 -29.96 44.50
CA LEU A 305 43.72 -28.68 44.52
C LEU A 305 43.68 -28.04 45.91
N ALA A 306 43.45 -28.83 46.97
CA ALA A 306 43.44 -28.35 48.35
C ALA A 306 44.82 -27.84 48.79
N LEU A 307 45.88 -28.54 48.38
CA LEU A 307 47.27 -28.15 48.68
C LEU A 307 47.69 -26.93 47.84
N ALA A 308 47.27 -26.84 46.57
CA ALA A 308 47.46 -25.67 45.72
C ALA A 308 46.78 -24.40 46.28
N GLN A 309 45.58 -24.52 46.86
CA GLN A 309 44.91 -23.40 47.54
C GLN A 309 45.65 -22.94 48.79
N ARG A 310 46.17 -23.87 49.61
CA ARG A 310 46.97 -23.53 50.81
C ARG A 310 48.27 -22.83 50.46
N LEU A 311 48.89 -23.21 49.34
CA LEU A 311 50.09 -22.55 48.80
C LEU A 311 49.79 -21.15 48.25
N ARG A 312 48.67 -20.96 47.54
CA ARG A 312 48.23 -19.62 47.07
C ARG A 312 47.87 -18.67 48.20
N ASN A 313 47.28 -19.19 49.29
CA ASN A 313 46.88 -18.39 50.45
C ASN A 313 48.04 -18.12 51.42
N HIS A 314 49.30 -18.39 51.02
CA HIS A 314 50.52 -18.23 51.82
C HIS A 314 50.50 -18.96 53.18
N ALA A 315 49.63 -19.96 53.35
CA ALA A 315 49.43 -20.67 54.61
C ALA A 315 50.43 -21.84 54.81
N ALA A 316 51.23 -22.18 53.80
CA ALA A 316 52.24 -23.23 53.87
C ALA A 316 53.43 -22.93 52.95
N THR A 317 54.65 -23.20 53.42
CA THR A 317 55.90 -23.16 52.63
C THR A 317 56.44 -24.58 52.47
N LEU A 318 56.64 -25.02 51.22
CA LEU A 318 57.14 -26.36 50.89
C LEU A 318 58.64 -26.49 51.21
N SER A 319 59.03 -27.57 51.91
CA SER A 319 60.44 -27.96 52.06
C SER A 319 61.02 -28.53 50.75
N ALA A 320 62.36 -28.57 50.62
CA ALA A 320 63.05 -28.98 49.39
C ALA A 320 62.64 -30.40 48.90
N ASP A 321 62.44 -31.36 49.81
CA ASP A 321 61.98 -32.71 49.47
C ASP A 321 60.50 -32.75 49.06
N GLN A 322 59.66 -31.91 49.68
CA GLN A 322 58.24 -31.80 49.35
C GLN A 322 58.02 -31.13 47.98
N GLN A 323 58.95 -30.30 47.51
CA GLN A 323 58.91 -29.72 46.16
C GLN A 323 59.09 -30.78 45.07
N VAL A 324 59.93 -31.80 45.28
CA VAL A 324 60.15 -32.89 44.31
C VAL A 324 58.92 -33.80 44.23
N GLY A 325 58.33 -34.14 45.38
CA GLY A 325 57.05 -34.88 45.44
C GLY A 325 55.89 -34.12 44.79
N TRP A 326 55.83 -32.81 45.00
CA TRP A 326 54.86 -31.92 44.36
C TRP A 326 55.00 -31.88 42.84
N ARG A 327 56.23 -31.76 42.30
CA ARG A 327 56.48 -31.78 40.85
C ARG A 327 56.04 -33.09 40.19
N ARG A 328 56.20 -34.23 40.88
CA ARG A 328 55.74 -35.54 40.39
C ARG A 328 54.22 -35.65 40.39
N LEU A 329 53.56 -35.19 41.46
CA LEU A 329 52.10 -35.13 41.55
C LEU A 329 51.50 -34.16 40.51
N SER A 330 52.11 -32.99 40.30
CA SER A 330 51.68 -32.04 39.27
C SER A 330 51.81 -32.63 37.87
N ALA A 331 52.87 -33.41 37.58
CA ALA A 331 53.04 -34.05 36.28
C ALA A 331 51.96 -35.12 36.02
N ARG A 332 51.54 -35.87 37.06
CA ARG A 332 50.49 -36.88 36.98
C ARG A 332 49.07 -36.28 36.84
N VAL A 333 48.84 -35.14 37.49
CA VAL A 333 47.54 -34.44 37.50
C VAL A 333 47.42 -33.41 36.36
N ALA A 334 48.52 -33.04 35.68
CA ALA A 334 48.51 -32.13 34.54
C ALA A 334 47.55 -32.53 33.37
N PRO A 335 47.43 -33.80 32.94
CA PRO A 335 46.47 -34.15 31.89
C PRO A 335 45.01 -34.02 32.34
N THR A 336 44.68 -34.34 33.60
CA THR A 336 43.31 -34.21 34.13
C THR A 336 42.93 -32.75 34.39
N LEU A 337 43.89 -31.89 34.75
CA LEU A 337 43.66 -30.45 34.82
C LEU A 337 43.43 -29.82 33.44
N ARG A 338 44.12 -30.30 32.40
CA ARG A 338 43.89 -29.87 31.01
C ARG A 338 42.52 -30.30 30.50
N SER A 339 42.06 -31.51 30.82
CA SER A 339 40.69 -31.93 30.46
C SER A 339 39.63 -31.15 31.24
N LEU A 340 39.88 -30.81 32.51
CA LEU A 340 39.00 -29.96 33.31
C LEU A 340 38.90 -28.53 32.76
N SER A 341 40.00 -27.92 32.29
CA SER A 341 39.95 -26.60 31.67
C SER A 341 39.19 -26.64 30.35
N GLN A 342 39.44 -27.64 29.49
CA GLN A 342 38.71 -27.83 28.23
C GLN A 342 37.20 -28.02 28.46
N LEU A 343 36.81 -28.84 29.43
CA LEU A 343 35.40 -29.02 29.81
C LEU A 343 34.80 -27.73 30.38
N SER A 344 35.57 -26.96 31.16
CA SER A 344 35.11 -25.67 31.67
C SER A 344 34.90 -24.64 30.55
N ASP A 345 35.75 -24.63 29.53
CA ASP A 345 35.62 -23.71 28.41
C ASP A 345 34.42 -24.10 27.54
N LEU A 346 34.23 -25.40 27.26
CA LEU A 346 33.02 -25.91 26.60
C LEU A 346 31.72 -25.58 27.37
N VAL A 347 31.73 -25.67 28.71
CA VAL A 347 30.57 -25.28 29.53
C VAL A 347 30.29 -23.78 29.43
N LYS A 348 31.33 -22.93 29.34
CA LYS A 348 31.14 -21.48 29.14
C LYS A 348 30.58 -21.18 27.74
N GLU A 349 31.08 -21.85 26.71
CA GLU A 349 30.57 -21.71 25.34
C GLU A 349 29.09 -22.13 25.25
N LEU A 350 28.74 -23.32 25.77
CA LEU A 350 27.36 -23.79 25.79
C LEU A 350 26.45 -22.92 26.66
N ALA A 351 26.96 -22.36 27.76
CA ALA A 351 26.20 -21.41 28.58
C ALA A 351 25.92 -20.11 27.80
N ALA A 352 26.92 -19.58 27.10
CA ALA A 352 26.72 -18.42 26.22
C ALA A 352 25.70 -18.73 25.10
N GLU A 353 25.74 -19.92 24.50
CA GLU A 353 24.72 -20.35 23.53
C GLU A 353 23.32 -20.42 24.15
N SER A 354 23.18 -21.00 25.35
CA SER A 354 21.92 -21.03 26.08
C SER A 354 21.35 -19.63 26.34
N ASP A 355 22.21 -18.69 26.72
CA ASP A 355 21.82 -17.29 26.92
C ASP A 355 21.39 -16.62 25.61
N THR A 356 22.07 -16.92 24.48
CA THR A 356 21.63 -16.43 23.16
C THR A 356 20.26 -16.98 22.76
N PHE A 357 19.97 -18.25 23.06
CA PHE A 357 18.63 -18.81 22.85
C PHE A 357 17.60 -18.16 23.78
N GLY A 358 17.97 -17.83 25.02
CA GLY A 358 17.14 -17.04 25.93
C GLY A 358 16.75 -15.69 25.32
N ASN A 359 17.74 -14.92 24.87
CA ASN A 359 17.51 -13.63 24.23
C ASN A 359 16.64 -13.73 22.96
N GLN A 360 16.82 -14.79 22.16
CA GLN A 360 15.96 -15.03 20.99
C GLN A 360 14.52 -15.39 21.36
N ILE A 361 14.31 -16.15 22.45
CA ILE A 361 12.97 -16.44 22.96
C ILE A 361 12.28 -15.15 23.42
N ASP A 362 12.99 -14.32 24.18
CA ASP A 362 12.46 -13.05 24.67
C ASP A 362 12.14 -12.09 23.52
N ALA A 363 12.98 -12.03 22.49
CA ALA A 363 12.71 -11.25 21.28
C ALA A 363 11.46 -11.74 20.53
N VAL A 364 11.25 -13.05 20.44
CA VAL A 364 10.06 -13.64 19.80
C VAL A 364 8.80 -13.38 20.63
N LEU A 365 8.89 -13.45 21.97
CA LEU A 365 7.80 -13.10 22.87
C LEU A 365 7.45 -11.60 22.77
N ALA A 366 8.44 -10.72 22.71
CA ALA A 366 8.23 -9.29 22.52
C ALA A 366 7.54 -8.99 21.18
N ALA A 367 7.96 -9.62 20.08
CA ALA A 367 7.33 -9.47 18.77
C ALA A 367 5.87 -10.00 18.75
N ARG A 368 5.61 -11.10 19.47
CA ARG A 368 4.25 -11.64 19.67
C ARG A 368 3.38 -10.65 20.43
N GLU A 369 3.88 -10.07 21.52
CA GLU A 369 3.16 -9.07 22.31
C GLU A 369 2.89 -7.80 21.51
N GLU A 370 3.87 -7.31 20.75
CA GLU A 370 3.70 -6.13 19.88
C GLU A 370 2.59 -6.37 18.85
N THR A 371 2.56 -7.55 18.22
CA THR A 371 1.51 -7.92 17.27
C THR A 371 0.14 -7.98 17.94
N CYS A 372 0.06 -8.48 19.17
CA CYS A 372 -1.21 -8.53 19.93
C CYS A 372 -1.68 -7.13 20.36
N SER A 373 -0.75 -6.26 20.76
CA SER A 373 -1.05 -4.91 21.23
C SER A 373 -1.65 -3.99 20.17
N LYS A 374 -1.40 -4.29 18.89
CA LYS A 374 -1.98 -3.57 17.73
C LYS A 374 -3.47 -3.84 17.55
N VAL A 375 -4.02 -4.86 18.20
CA VAL A 375 -5.42 -5.26 18.06
C VAL A 375 -6.26 -4.64 19.17
N ASN A 376 -7.08 -3.67 18.80
CA ASN A 376 -7.98 -2.98 19.69
C ASN A 376 -9.33 -2.66 19.02
N CYS A 377 -10.34 -2.53 19.86
CA CYS A 377 -11.69 -2.19 19.45
C CYS A 377 -12.29 -1.21 20.44
N GLU A 378 -12.55 0.00 19.99
CA GLU A 378 -13.19 1.06 20.75
C GLU A 378 -14.48 1.50 20.05
N LEU A 379 -15.58 1.42 20.78
CA LEU A 379 -16.92 1.88 20.43
C LEU A 379 -17.31 2.94 21.45
N LEU A 380 -17.27 4.21 21.04
CA LEU A 380 -17.59 5.34 21.92
C LEU A 380 -19.09 5.38 22.24
N ARG A 381 -19.94 5.09 21.25
CA ARG A 381 -21.39 5.06 21.44
C ARG A 381 -22.09 4.00 20.60
N VAL A 382 -22.92 3.21 21.23
CA VAL A 382 -23.81 2.24 20.61
C VAL A 382 -25.24 2.78 20.71
N GLU A 383 -25.95 2.86 19.59
CA GLU A 383 -27.31 3.37 19.41
C GLU A 383 -28.10 2.43 18.47
N GLY A 384 -28.37 1.21 18.94
CA GLY A 384 -29.02 0.15 18.16
C GLY A 384 -28.24 -1.17 18.24
N GLU A 385 -28.85 -2.25 17.74
CA GLU A 385 -28.27 -3.59 17.81
C GLU A 385 -26.89 -3.65 17.14
N THR A 386 -25.87 -3.86 17.98
CA THR A 386 -24.48 -3.96 17.57
C THR A 386 -23.87 -5.23 18.15
N ARG A 387 -23.18 -5.98 17.29
CA ARG A 387 -22.51 -7.23 17.65
C ARG A 387 -21.02 -7.13 17.34
N VAL A 388 -20.19 -7.36 18.35
CA VAL A 388 -18.74 -7.46 18.20
C VAL A 388 -18.29 -8.88 18.47
N SER A 389 -17.56 -9.47 17.52
CA SER A 389 -16.96 -10.80 17.67
C SER A 389 -15.49 -10.77 17.30
N ALA A 390 -14.65 -11.48 18.04
CA ALA A 390 -13.28 -11.76 17.62
C ALA A 390 -13.27 -12.93 16.63
N LEU A 391 -12.56 -12.80 15.52
CA LEU A 391 -12.37 -13.84 14.53
C LEU A 391 -10.92 -14.34 14.59
N LEU A 392 -10.73 -15.63 14.90
CA LEU A 392 -9.44 -16.28 14.70
C LEU A 392 -9.29 -16.68 13.23
N PRO A 393 -8.28 -16.15 12.50
CA PRO A 393 -7.98 -16.63 11.17
C PRO A 393 -7.52 -18.07 11.25
N ARG A 394 -8.10 -18.93 10.40
CA ARG A 394 -7.57 -20.28 10.20
C ARG A 394 -6.57 -20.22 9.05
N PRO A 395 -5.38 -20.81 9.19
CA PRO A 395 -4.34 -20.75 8.15
C PRO A 395 -4.74 -21.41 6.82
N ALA A 396 -5.78 -22.24 6.83
CA ALA A 396 -6.35 -22.86 5.62
C ALA A 396 -7.40 -21.99 4.90
N ASP A 397 -7.95 -20.96 5.57
CA ASP A 397 -9.01 -20.12 5.02
C ASP A 397 -8.39 -18.97 4.19
N LEU A 398 -9.01 -18.63 3.06
CA LEU A 398 -8.64 -17.44 2.28
C LEU A 398 -8.82 -16.17 3.14
N PRO A 399 -7.85 -15.23 3.13
CA PRO A 399 -7.97 -14.02 3.92
C PRO A 399 -9.12 -13.15 3.39
N LEU A 400 -9.78 -12.41 4.29
CA LEU A 400 -11.00 -11.66 3.96
C LEU A 400 -10.82 -10.66 2.81
N HIS A 401 -9.63 -10.06 2.68
CA HIS A 401 -9.29 -9.12 1.59
C HIS A 401 -9.18 -9.77 0.20
N ALA A 402 -9.08 -11.11 0.14
CA ALA A 402 -8.99 -11.88 -1.10
C ALA A 402 -10.32 -12.53 -1.51
N LEU A 403 -11.34 -12.47 -0.65
CA LEU A 403 -12.65 -13.06 -0.94
C LEU A 403 -13.42 -12.22 -1.99
N PRO A 404 -14.20 -12.87 -2.86
CA PRO A 404 -15.09 -12.15 -3.76
C PRO A 404 -16.21 -11.47 -2.98
N VAL A 405 -16.68 -10.33 -3.47
CA VAL A 405 -17.65 -9.45 -2.79
C VAL A 405 -18.88 -10.18 -2.25
N LYS A 406 -19.42 -11.14 -3.01
CA LYS A 406 -20.60 -11.92 -2.60
C LYS A 406 -20.31 -12.80 -1.39
N GLU A 407 -19.19 -13.51 -1.40
CA GLU A 407 -18.78 -14.39 -0.30
C GLU A 407 -18.35 -13.57 0.91
N LEU A 408 -17.70 -12.42 0.69
CA LEU A 408 -17.32 -11.51 1.76
C LEU A 408 -18.53 -11.05 2.58
N LYS A 409 -19.60 -10.60 1.91
CA LYS A 409 -20.85 -10.17 2.57
C LYS A 409 -21.43 -11.27 3.47
N VAL A 410 -21.48 -12.49 2.96
CA VAL A 410 -21.98 -13.65 3.72
C VAL A 410 -21.04 -13.95 4.89
N ARG A 411 -19.73 -13.94 4.64
CA ARG A 411 -18.70 -14.30 5.62
C ARG A 411 -18.64 -13.32 6.79
N LEU A 412 -18.84 -12.03 6.55
CA LEU A 412 -18.83 -11.00 7.59
C LEU A 412 -20.03 -11.09 8.55
N ARG A 413 -21.19 -11.52 8.05
CA ARG A 413 -22.41 -11.64 8.88
C ARG A 413 -22.55 -13.02 9.54
N ARG A 414 -21.88 -14.04 9.01
CA ARG A 414 -21.93 -15.41 9.52
C ARG A 414 -21.25 -15.54 10.89
N THR A 415 -21.97 -16.13 11.83
CA THR A 415 -21.43 -16.59 13.12
C THR A 415 -20.92 -18.02 12.95
N ASP A 416 -19.61 -18.22 13.05
CA ASP A 416 -19.00 -19.55 12.98
C ASP A 416 -18.35 -19.91 14.34
N ALA A 417 -18.01 -21.19 14.53
CA ALA A 417 -17.25 -21.64 15.69
C ALA A 417 -15.88 -20.93 15.85
N ALA A 418 -15.35 -20.34 14.76
CA ALA A 418 -14.13 -19.53 14.78
C ALA A 418 -14.34 -18.07 15.25
N SER A 419 -15.61 -17.66 15.42
CA SER A 419 -15.96 -16.34 15.95
C SER A 419 -16.36 -16.45 17.42
N ARG A 420 -15.67 -15.69 18.27
CA ARG A 420 -16.00 -15.58 19.69
C ARG A 420 -16.71 -14.25 19.92
N LEU A 421 -17.95 -14.30 20.41
CA LEU A 421 -18.69 -13.09 20.77
C LEU A 421 -17.98 -12.34 21.90
N LEU A 422 -17.72 -11.05 21.70
CA LEU A 422 -17.16 -10.14 22.69
C LEU A 422 -18.24 -9.22 23.28
N PHE A 423 -19.14 -8.73 22.43
CA PHE A 423 -20.21 -7.82 22.83
C PHE A 423 -21.45 -8.03 21.97
N ALA A 424 -22.62 -7.95 22.59
CA ALA A 424 -23.90 -7.81 21.92
C ALA A 424 -24.76 -6.88 22.78
N GLY A 425 -25.24 -5.79 22.19
CA GLY A 425 -26.01 -4.80 22.93
C GLY A 425 -26.62 -3.73 22.02
N HIS A 426 -27.60 -3.01 22.56
CA HIS A 426 -28.35 -1.96 21.85
C HIS A 426 -27.97 -0.54 22.28
N ALA A 427 -27.24 -0.39 23.40
CA ALA A 427 -26.82 0.90 23.93
C ALA A 427 -25.52 0.78 24.74
N GLY A 428 -24.78 1.89 24.85
CA GLY A 428 -23.61 2.01 25.74
C GLY A 428 -22.30 2.29 25.02
N GLN A 429 -21.19 1.95 25.68
CA GLN A 429 -19.83 2.05 25.16
C GLN A 429 -19.13 0.70 25.32
N PHE A 430 -18.18 0.39 24.45
CA PHE A 430 -17.41 -0.85 24.52
C PHE A 430 -15.95 -0.58 24.17
N SER A 431 -15.03 -1.05 25.00
CA SER A 431 -13.59 -0.99 24.75
C SER A 431 -12.99 -2.36 25.03
N TRP A 432 -12.19 -2.86 24.09
CA TRP A 432 -11.55 -4.15 24.19
C TRP A 432 -10.18 -4.11 23.51
N SER A 433 -9.18 -4.63 24.21
CA SER A 433 -7.81 -4.80 23.71
C SER A 433 -7.44 -6.27 23.76
N TYR A 434 -6.84 -6.80 22.69
CA TYR A 434 -6.33 -8.16 22.72
C TYR A 434 -5.06 -8.21 23.57
N ARG A 435 -5.03 -9.15 24.53
CA ARG A 435 -3.82 -9.48 25.28
C ARG A 435 -3.35 -10.84 24.82
N SER A 436 -2.04 -11.01 24.70
CA SER A 436 -1.49 -12.30 24.29
C SER A 436 -1.91 -13.38 25.31
N PRO A 437 -2.37 -14.56 24.86
CA PRO A 437 -2.63 -15.67 25.77
C PRO A 437 -1.36 -16.02 26.54
N PRO A 438 -1.44 -16.33 27.85
CA PRO A 438 -0.28 -16.81 28.60
C PRO A 438 0.30 -18.06 27.90
N ALA A 439 1.63 -18.05 27.73
CA ALA A 439 2.39 -18.98 26.89
C ALA A 439 2.93 -20.23 27.63
#